data_AF-A0A0F7SC23-F1
#
_entry.id   AF-A0A0F7SC23-F1
#
_cell.length_a   1.000
_cell.length_b   1.000
_cell.length_c   1.000
_cell.angle_alpha   90.00
_cell.angle_beta   90.00
_cell.angle_gamma   90.00
#
_symmetry.space_group_name_H-M   'P 1'
#
loop_
_entity.id
_entity.type
_entity.pdbx_description
1 polymer ?
#
loop_
_entity_poly.entity_id
_entity_poly.type
_entity_poly.pdbx_seq_one_letter_code
_entity_poly.pdbx_strand_id
1 'polypeptide(L)'
;MARARGGRQSNGPAASDVPDSTPSTSTEVPVDAGSAKGNGDVFESSPIAGPSKDTFSYHAVKLASTDALPYFDRDLELQPGLRSRVDALIAEEQASMTPIDLSTSARLPPAYEPFSSRPDLRAELERVASGQPSPHTLDTHRYTLPSPAAGEDAPLSEWQAAVDSAHAQLGHMNVRLKNVELLKRYGSNAWRLSNFQQEQDIRLLSEQLEAVKSETNEINRLRQKDQTEAGSKLATLEKRWTELISRGLQLEVANITTQQEVDKLQNKKRKLEAQLSQLD
;
A
#
# COMPACT_ATOMS: atom_id res chain seq x y z
N MET A 1 -14.88 16.50 45.07
CA MET A 1 -16.34 16.43 44.88
C MET A 1 -16.56 15.74 43.53
N ALA A 2 -16.81 14.43 43.43
CA ALA A 2 -17.99 13.66 43.85
C ALA A 2 -19.23 13.93 42.96
N ARG A 3 -19.86 12.82 42.53
CA ARG A 3 -21.06 12.61 41.66
C ARG A 3 -20.71 12.43 40.18
N ALA A 4 -20.65 11.23 39.58
CA ALA A 4 -21.29 9.93 39.76
C ALA A 4 -22.82 9.88 39.53
N ARG A 5 -23.20 8.93 38.67
CA ARG A 5 -24.52 8.29 38.41
C ARG A 5 -25.46 9.04 37.44
N GLY A 6 -26.14 8.36 36.51
CA GLY A 6 -26.38 6.92 36.41
C GLY A 6 -26.93 6.49 35.05
N GLY A 7 -26.79 5.19 34.77
CA GLY A 7 -27.42 4.53 33.64
C GLY A 7 -28.79 3.94 33.99
N ARG A 8 -29.50 3.48 32.94
CA ARG A 8 -30.50 2.39 32.92
C ARG A 8 -30.94 2.22 31.45
N GLN A 9 -30.52 1.19 30.72
CA GLN A 9 -31.11 -0.16 30.59
C GLN A 9 -32.61 -0.22 30.21
N SER A 10 -32.83 -0.78 29.01
CA SER A 10 -33.84 -1.76 28.54
C SER A 10 -35.33 -1.56 28.83
N ASN A 11 -36.14 -1.67 27.76
CA ASN A 11 -37.22 -2.68 27.61
C ASN A 11 -37.99 -2.46 26.28
N GLY A 12 -38.13 -3.51 25.46
CA GLY A 12 -39.37 -3.76 24.71
C GLY A 12 -40.27 -4.71 25.52
N PRO A 13 -41.30 -5.39 24.96
CA PRO A 13 -42.03 -5.27 23.69
C PRO A 13 -43.58 -5.35 23.87
N ALA A 14 -44.38 -5.27 22.79
CA ALA A 14 -45.70 -5.92 22.56
C ALA A 14 -46.32 -5.34 21.26
N ALA A 15 -46.49 -6.06 20.13
CA ALA A 15 -47.28 -7.26 19.82
C ALA A 15 -48.79 -7.00 19.60
N SER A 16 -49.24 -7.26 18.37
CA SER A 16 -50.57 -7.74 17.89
C SER A 16 -50.81 -7.20 16.47
N ASP A 17 -51.43 -7.88 15.50
CA ASP A 17 -51.64 -9.30 15.19
C ASP A 17 -52.42 -9.32 13.84
N VAL A 18 -52.07 -10.26 12.93
CA VAL A 18 -53.03 -11.10 12.14
C VAL A 18 -53.58 -10.51 10.78
N PRO A 19 -53.93 -11.33 9.74
CA PRO A 19 -53.02 -11.71 8.63
C PRO A 19 -53.76 -11.75 7.24
N ASP A 20 -53.21 -12.53 6.28
CA ASP A 20 -53.91 -13.18 5.14
C ASP A 20 -54.26 -12.30 3.92
N SER A 21 -54.23 -12.72 2.65
CA SER A 21 -53.85 -13.96 1.97
C SER A 21 -53.65 -13.67 0.46
N THR A 22 -52.89 -14.55 -0.20
CA THR A 22 -52.47 -14.72 -1.63
C THR A 22 -53.60 -14.63 -2.70
N PRO A 23 -53.41 -14.70 -4.06
CA PRO A 23 -52.30 -15.34 -4.80
C PRO A 23 -51.87 -14.83 -6.21
N SER A 24 -50.74 -15.40 -6.67
CA SER A 24 -50.35 -15.82 -8.03
C SER A 24 -50.45 -14.88 -9.26
N THR A 25 -49.35 -14.80 -10.03
CA THR A 25 -49.18 -15.58 -11.28
C THR A 25 -47.82 -15.28 -11.93
N SER A 26 -47.01 -16.34 -12.07
CA SER A 26 -45.79 -16.41 -12.88
C SER A 26 -46.14 -16.52 -14.38
N THR A 27 -45.26 -16.04 -15.25
CA THR A 27 -45.19 -16.54 -16.64
C THR A 27 -43.75 -16.91 -16.95
N GLU A 28 -43.58 -18.19 -17.26
CA GLU A 28 -42.37 -18.93 -17.59
C GLU A 28 -42.04 -18.83 -19.10
N VAL A 29 -40.76 -18.67 -19.50
CA VAL A 29 -39.87 -19.68 -20.18
C VAL A 29 -39.96 -19.60 -21.73
N PRO A 30 -38.86 -19.73 -22.54
CA PRO A 30 -38.03 -20.94 -22.50
C PRO A 30 -36.51 -20.86 -22.59
N VAL A 31 -35.95 -21.84 -21.86
CA VAL A 31 -34.65 -22.50 -22.00
C VAL A 31 -34.66 -23.41 -23.22
N ASP A 32 -33.53 -23.47 -23.93
CA ASP A 32 -33.15 -24.64 -24.73
C ASP A 32 -31.82 -25.18 -24.19
N ALA A 33 -31.75 -26.50 -24.05
CA ALA A 33 -30.67 -27.24 -23.43
C ALA A 33 -30.11 -28.26 -24.44
N GLY A 34 -28.79 -28.28 -24.62
CA GLY A 34 -28.14 -29.20 -25.54
C GLY A 34 -26.65 -29.44 -25.29
N SER A 35 -26.37 -30.33 -24.34
CA SER A 35 -25.30 -31.34 -24.36
C SER A 35 -23.82 -30.98 -24.10
N ALA A 36 -23.41 -31.33 -22.87
CA ALA A 36 -22.13 -31.86 -22.39
C ALA A 36 -20.95 -32.12 -23.36
N LYS A 37 -19.75 -31.64 -22.96
CA LYS A 37 -18.54 -32.44 -22.69
C LYS A 37 -17.33 -31.57 -22.26
N GLY A 38 -16.73 -31.93 -21.13
CA GLY A 38 -15.28 -32.11 -20.98
C GLY A 38 -14.33 -30.90 -20.93
N ASN A 39 -13.60 -30.85 -19.81
CA ASN A 39 -12.28 -30.26 -19.57
C ASN A 39 -12.22 -28.80 -19.12
N GLY A 40 -11.52 -28.63 -17.99
CA GLY A 40 -11.31 -27.36 -17.32
C GLY A 40 -10.40 -26.46 -18.13
N ASP A 41 -10.82 -25.21 -18.22
CA ASP A 41 -9.97 -24.09 -18.56
C ASP A 41 -10.20 -22.98 -17.55
N VAL A 42 -9.07 -22.44 -17.09
CA VAL A 42 -8.97 -21.36 -16.11
C VAL A 42 -9.64 -20.13 -16.70
N PHE A 43 -10.74 -19.68 -16.08
CA PHE A 43 -11.36 -18.40 -16.41
C PHE A 43 -10.44 -17.28 -15.89
N GLU A 44 -9.55 -16.81 -16.77
CA GLU A 44 -8.76 -15.60 -16.56
C GLU A 44 -9.71 -14.40 -16.68
N SER A 45 -10.22 -13.94 -15.55
CA SER A 45 -11.02 -12.72 -15.48
C SER A 45 -10.12 -11.52 -15.81
N SER A 46 -10.29 -10.95 -17.00
CA SER A 46 -9.67 -9.69 -17.38
C SER A 46 -10.08 -8.58 -16.40
N PRO A 47 -9.17 -7.71 -15.93
CA PRO A 47 -9.54 -6.63 -15.03
C PRO A 47 -10.41 -5.60 -15.78
N ILE A 48 -11.56 -5.29 -15.18
CA ILE A 48 -12.49 -4.26 -15.64
C ILE A 48 -11.74 -2.91 -15.58
N ALA A 49 -11.37 -2.39 -16.75
CA ALA A 49 -10.80 -1.06 -16.89
C ALA A 49 -11.89 0.00 -16.66
N GLY A 50 -12.01 0.46 -15.42
CA GLY A 50 -12.67 1.74 -15.13
C GLY A 50 -11.83 2.90 -15.66
N PRO A 51 -12.43 4.07 -15.98
CA PRO A 51 -11.70 5.23 -16.47
C PRO A 51 -10.97 5.94 -15.32
N SER A 52 -9.96 5.29 -14.73
CA SER A 52 -8.98 5.95 -13.89
C SER A 52 -7.94 6.59 -14.80
N LYS A 53 -7.80 7.92 -14.75
CA LYS A 53 -6.70 8.66 -15.37
C LYS A 53 -5.41 8.45 -14.56
N ASP A 54 -5.01 7.20 -14.36
CA ASP A 54 -3.70 6.92 -13.80
C ASP A 54 -2.68 7.03 -14.94
N THR A 55 -1.94 8.14 -14.95
CA THR A 55 -0.83 8.39 -15.89
C THR A 55 0.33 7.40 -15.70
N PHE A 56 0.28 6.58 -14.65
CA PHE A 56 1.27 5.56 -14.34
C PHE A 56 0.77 4.20 -14.82
N SER A 57 1.32 3.74 -15.94
CA SER A 57 1.18 2.34 -16.37
C SER A 57 1.91 1.44 -15.37
N TYR A 58 1.15 0.78 -14.50
CA TYR A 58 1.70 -0.23 -13.61
C TYR A 58 2.01 -1.49 -14.43
N HIS A 59 3.30 -1.74 -14.69
CA HIS A 59 3.71 -3.03 -15.22
C HIS A 59 3.66 -4.05 -14.08
N ALA A 60 2.67 -4.95 -14.13
CA ALA A 60 2.56 -6.05 -13.18
C ALA A 60 3.77 -6.98 -13.33
N VAL A 61 4.76 -6.82 -12.45
CA VAL A 61 5.88 -7.76 -12.35
C VAL A 61 5.36 -9.02 -11.68
N LYS A 62 5.27 -10.11 -12.45
CA LYS A 62 4.92 -11.43 -11.93
C LYS A 62 6.09 -11.95 -11.08
N LEU A 63 6.05 -11.66 -9.79
CA LEU A 63 6.98 -12.22 -8.81
C LEU A 63 6.66 -13.71 -8.60
N ALA A 64 7.70 -14.52 -8.37
CA ALA A 64 7.51 -15.90 -7.92
C ALA A 64 6.77 -15.89 -6.56
N SER A 65 5.92 -16.88 -6.30
CA SER A 65 5.24 -17.01 -5.02
C SER A 65 6.26 -17.25 -3.91
N THR A 66 6.58 -16.21 -3.16
CA THR A 66 7.47 -16.30 -1.99
C THR A 66 6.71 -17.00 -0.86
N ASP A 67 7.18 -18.17 -0.46
CA ASP A 67 6.60 -18.96 0.64
C ASP A 67 7.23 -18.51 1.98
N ALA A 68 6.79 -17.36 2.46
CA ALA A 68 7.14 -16.86 3.79
C ALA A 68 5.85 -16.54 4.55
N LEU A 69 5.81 -16.85 5.86
CA LEU A 69 4.59 -16.71 6.68
C LEU A 69 4.76 -15.62 7.76
N PRO A 70 4.71 -14.32 7.43
CA PRO A 70 4.91 -13.22 8.38
C PRO A 70 4.05 -13.27 9.66
N TYR A 71 2.82 -13.77 9.59
CA TYR A 71 1.93 -13.85 10.76
C TYR A 71 2.23 -15.05 11.68
N PHE A 72 3.00 -16.03 11.21
CA PHE A 72 3.35 -17.24 11.97
C PHE A 72 4.83 -17.25 12.39
N ASP A 73 5.73 -16.85 11.48
CA ASP A 73 7.18 -16.85 11.68
C ASP A 73 7.62 -15.68 12.57
N ARG A 74 7.83 -15.95 13.86
CA ARG A 74 8.25 -14.95 14.86
C ARG A 74 9.76 -14.95 15.15
N ASP A 75 10.54 -15.68 14.37
CA ASP A 75 11.96 -15.89 14.63
C ASP A 75 12.78 -14.59 14.60
N LEU A 76 12.41 -13.66 13.71
CA LEU A 76 13.02 -12.33 13.65
C LEU A 76 12.76 -11.47 14.90
N GLU A 77 11.69 -11.75 15.65
CA GLU A 77 11.38 -11.09 16.92
C GLU A 77 12.02 -11.83 18.10
N LEU A 78 12.02 -13.16 18.06
CA LEU A 78 12.48 -14.02 19.15
C LEU A 78 14.02 -14.08 19.25
N GLN A 79 14.72 -14.04 18.11
CA GLN A 79 16.17 -14.12 18.06
C GLN A 79 16.80 -12.72 17.85
N PRO A 80 17.44 -12.13 18.89
CA PRO A 80 18.14 -10.86 18.73
C PRO A 80 19.33 -11.02 17.79
N GLY A 81 19.50 -10.07 16.86
CA GLY A 81 20.61 -10.06 15.89
C GLY A 81 20.40 -10.90 14.63
N LEU A 82 19.29 -11.62 14.49
CA LEU A 82 18.98 -12.37 13.27
C LEU A 82 18.78 -11.44 12.07
N ARG A 83 18.05 -10.33 12.25
CA ARG A 83 17.86 -9.29 11.22
C ARG A 83 19.18 -8.76 10.68
N SER A 84 20.09 -8.33 11.56
CA SER A 84 21.40 -7.81 11.16
C SER A 84 22.24 -8.83 10.40
N ARG A 85 22.13 -10.12 10.75
CA ARG A 85 22.81 -11.19 10.02
C ARG A 85 22.23 -11.39 8.63
N VAL A 86 20.91 -11.39 8.50
CA VAL A 86 20.22 -11.50 7.21
C VAL A 86 20.57 -10.30 6.33
N ASP A 87 20.56 -9.09 6.88
CA ASP A 87 20.91 -7.86 6.16
C ASP A 87 22.36 -7.89 5.66
N ALA A 88 23.30 -8.43 6.45
CA ALA A 88 24.69 -8.61 6.03
C ALA A 88 24.82 -9.59 4.85
N LEU A 89 24.12 -10.73 4.89
CA LEU A 89 24.11 -11.69 3.79
C LEU A 89 23.47 -11.11 2.53
N ILE A 90 22.40 -10.32 2.67
CA ILE A 90 21.79 -9.59 1.55
C ILE A 90 22.80 -8.60 0.96
N ALA A 91 23.54 -7.87 1.79
CA ALA A 91 24.54 -6.92 1.32
C ALA A 91 25.71 -7.61 0.59
N GLU A 92 26.15 -8.78 1.07
CA GLU A 92 27.16 -9.61 0.39
C GLU A 92 26.68 -10.06 -1.00
N GLU A 93 25.43 -10.51 -1.12
CA GLU A 93 24.84 -10.87 -2.41
C GLU A 93 24.59 -9.65 -3.31
N GLN A 94 24.19 -8.52 -2.75
CA GLN A 94 24.07 -7.28 -3.53
C GLN A 94 25.42 -6.80 -4.08
N ALA A 95 26.52 -7.04 -3.35
CA ALA A 95 27.87 -6.74 -3.83
C ALA A 95 28.34 -7.72 -4.93
N SER A 96 27.82 -8.96 -4.94
CA SER A 96 28.10 -9.95 -5.99
C SER A 96 27.31 -9.66 -7.28
N MET A 97 26.12 -9.06 -7.15
CA MET A 97 25.24 -8.73 -8.27
C MET A 97 25.76 -7.54 -9.08
N THR A 98 25.57 -7.61 -10.40
CA THR A 98 25.85 -6.48 -11.29
C THR A 98 24.88 -5.33 -10.99
N PRO A 99 25.35 -4.10 -10.74
CA PRO A 99 24.49 -2.95 -10.53
C PRO A 99 23.52 -2.78 -11.71
N ILE A 100 22.25 -2.56 -11.41
CA ILE A 100 21.24 -2.26 -12.43
C ILE A 100 21.49 -0.85 -12.94
N ASP A 101 21.81 -0.71 -14.22
CA ASP A 101 21.89 0.58 -14.88
C ASP A 101 20.46 1.16 -15.04
N LEU A 102 20.20 2.24 -14.32
CA LEU A 102 18.91 2.94 -14.29
C LEU A 102 18.49 3.45 -15.68
N SER A 103 19.44 3.66 -16.59
CA SER A 103 19.18 4.16 -17.94
C SER A 103 18.79 3.05 -18.94
N THR A 104 19.29 1.83 -18.72
CA THR A 104 19.14 0.70 -19.66
C THR A 104 18.10 -0.32 -19.15
N SER A 105 17.73 -0.26 -17.87
CA SER A 105 16.82 -1.22 -17.25
C SER A 105 15.37 -1.04 -17.72
N ALA A 106 14.86 -2.05 -18.43
CA ALA A 106 13.44 -2.13 -18.81
C ALA A 106 12.47 -2.25 -17.62
N ARG A 107 12.97 -2.38 -16.38
CA ARG A 107 12.15 -2.49 -15.16
C ARG A 107 11.69 -1.14 -14.62
N LEU A 108 12.41 -0.07 -14.95
CA LEU A 108 12.11 1.28 -14.49
C LEU A 108 11.53 2.07 -15.67
N PRO A 109 10.51 2.91 -15.44
CA PRO A 109 10.09 3.85 -16.47
C PRO A 109 11.26 4.80 -16.79
N PRO A 110 11.37 5.28 -18.03
CA PRO A 110 12.39 6.25 -18.40
C PRO A 110 12.28 7.49 -17.52
N ALA A 111 13.41 8.11 -17.20
CA ALA A 111 13.43 9.32 -16.40
C ALA A 111 12.54 10.40 -17.04
N TYR A 112 11.61 10.94 -16.26
CA TYR A 112 10.73 12.00 -16.74
C TYR A 112 11.54 13.29 -16.91
N GLU A 113 11.66 13.73 -18.15
CA GLU A 113 12.28 15.02 -18.47
C GLU A 113 11.22 16.12 -18.51
N PRO A 114 11.17 17.04 -17.52
CA PRO A 114 10.21 18.14 -17.56
C PRO A 114 10.48 19.05 -18.76
N PHE A 115 9.42 19.52 -19.41
CA PHE A 115 9.48 20.45 -20.54
C PHE A 115 10.25 19.94 -21.76
N SER A 116 10.16 18.64 -22.09
CA SER A 116 10.83 18.06 -23.28
C SER A 116 10.47 18.78 -24.59
N SER A 117 9.28 19.37 -24.68
CA SER A 117 8.82 20.14 -25.85
C SER A 117 9.24 21.62 -25.84
N ARG A 118 9.72 22.15 -24.70
CA ARG A 118 10.00 23.58 -24.52
C ARG A 118 11.38 23.81 -23.89
N PRO A 119 12.43 24.00 -24.70
CA PRO A 119 13.79 24.20 -24.21
C PRO A 119 13.92 25.47 -23.35
N ASP A 120 13.13 26.52 -23.64
CA ASP A 120 13.14 27.77 -22.87
C ASP A 120 12.78 27.54 -21.39
N LEU A 121 11.77 26.70 -21.13
CA LEU A 121 11.34 26.40 -19.76
C LEU A 121 12.32 25.48 -19.04
N ARG A 122 12.98 24.59 -19.79
CA ARG A 122 14.06 23.75 -19.26
C ARG A 122 15.25 24.60 -18.81
N ALA A 123 15.68 25.56 -19.65
CA ALA A 123 16.76 26.48 -19.31
C ALA A 123 16.42 27.36 -18.09
N GLU A 124 15.18 27.82 -17.97
CA GLU A 124 14.71 28.56 -16.79
C GLU A 124 14.69 27.68 -15.52
N LEU A 125 14.26 26.42 -15.64
CA LEU A 125 14.28 25.47 -14.53
C LEU A 125 15.70 25.14 -14.07
N GLU A 126 16.63 24.94 -15.02
CA GLU A 126 18.06 24.76 -14.75
C GLU A 126 18.66 26.00 -14.08
N ARG A 127 18.29 27.21 -14.56
CA ARG A 127 18.70 28.47 -13.93
C ARG A 127 18.23 28.55 -12.48
N VAL A 128 16.94 28.31 -12.23
CA VAL A 128 16.36 28.35 -10.88
C VAL A 128 17.00 27.28 -9.99
N ALA A 129 17.24 26.07 -10.50
CA ALA A 129 17.93 25.01 -9.78
C ALA A 129 19.37 25.40 -9.42
N SER A 130 20.06 26.15 -10.28
CA SER A 130 21.40 26.70 -10.01
C SER A 130 21.40 27.90 -9.06
N GLY A 131 20.23 28.34 -8.58
CA GLY A 131 20.10 29.46 -7.64
C GLY A 131 20.42 30.83 -8.24
N GLN A 132 20.52 30.92 -9.57
CA GLN A 132 20.78 32.18 -10.25
C GLN A 132 19.54 33.08 -10.16
N PRO A 133 19.69 34.36 -9.75
CA PRO A 133 18.56 35.27 -9.63
C PRO A 133 17.89 35.47 -10.99
N SER A 134 16.57 35.70 -10.98
CA SER A 134 15.85 36.00 -12.21
C SER A 134 16.38 37.30 -12.84
N PRO A 135 16.68 37.34 -14.15
CA PRO A 135 17.08 38.56 -14.83
C PRO A 135 15.93 39.58 -14.91
N HIS A 136 14.69 39.12 -14.74
CA HIS A 136 13.49 39.94 -14.71
C HIS A 136 13.06 40.16 -13.26
N THR A 137 13.55 41.23 -12.65
CA THR A 137 12.97 41.72 -11.38
C THR A 137 11.56 42.24 -11.65
N LEU A 138 10.58 41.80 -10.87
CA LEU A 138 9.22 42.37 -10.94
C LEU A 138 9.31 43.87 -10.59
N ASP A 139 8.96 44.72 -11.54
CA ASP A 139 8.95 46.15 -11.34
C ASP A 139 7.81 46.55 -10.39
N THR A 140 8.16 46.89 -9.15
CA THR A 140 7.23 47.35 -8.13
C THR A 140 7.01 48.87 -8.19
N HIS A 141 7.82 49.62 -8.96
CA HIS A 141 7.70 51.08 -9.08
C HIS A 141 6.43 51.49 -9.81
N ARG A 142 5.85 50.60 -10.63
CA ARG A 142 4.54 50.82 -11.28
C ARG A 142 3.39 51.03 -10.29
N TYR A 143 3.50 50.50 -9.07
CA TYR A 143 2.46 50.59 -8.04
C TYR A 143 2.71 51.69 -7.01
N THR A 144 3.81 52.44 -7.15
CA THR A 144 4.11 53.59 -6.30
C THR A 144 3.86 54.89 -7.08
N LEU A 145 3.52 55.99 -6.41
CA LEU A 145 3.59 57.34 -7.01
C LEU A 145 4.96 57.93 -6.66
N PRO A 146 6.04 57.66 -7.42
CA PRO A 146 7.28 58.39 -7.22
C PRO A 146 7.07 59.84 -7.67
N SER A 147 7.34 60.79 -6.77
CA SER A 147 7.60 62.17 -7.18
C SER A 147 8.92 62.20 -7.95
N PRO A 148 9.08 63.05 -8.98
CA PRO A 148 10.37 63.22 -9.65
C PRO A 148 11.45 63.62 -8.64
N ALA A 149 12.64 63.03 -8.78
CA ALA A 149 13.70 63.10 -7.77
C ALA A 149 14.29 64.51 -7.62
N ALA A 150 14.28 65.30 -8.69
CA ALA A 150 14.75 66.68 -8.70
C ALA A 150 13.68 67.70 -8.27
N GLY A 151 12.50 67.25 -7.83
CA GLY A 151 11.42 68.15 -7.41
C GLY A 151 11.00 69.11 -8.53
N GLU A 152 10.93 70.40 -8.22
CA GLU A 152 10.50 71.44 -9.17
C GLU A 152 11.46 71.62 -10.37
N ASP A 153 12.74 71.28 -10.21
CA ASP A 153 13.77 71.42 -11.26
C ASP A 153 13.85 70.20 -12.20
N ALA A 154 12.95 69.22 -12.05
CA ALA A 154 12.94 68.01 -12.86
C ALA A 154 12.53 68.28 -14.33
N PRO A 155 13.10 67.54 -15.30
CA PRO A 155 12.76 67.71 -16.71
C PRO A 155 11.28 67.37 -16.97
N LEU A 156 10.70 68.04 -17.98
CA LEU A 156 9.28 67.87 -18.36
C LEU A 156 8.89 66.40 -18.59
N SER A 157 9.82 65.57 -19.10
CA SER A 157 9.60 64.15 -19.35
C SER A 157 9.38 63.34 -18.07
N GLU A 158 10.06 63.68 -16.97
CA GLU A 158 9.87 62.99 -15.68
C GLU A 158 8.52 63.36 -15.05
N TRP A 159 8.10 64.62 -15.18
CA TRP A 159 6.76 65.06 -14.78
C TRP A 159 5.65 64.38 -15.58
N GLN A 160 5.81 64.24 -16.91
CA GLN A 160 4.87 63.51 -17.76
C GLN A 160 4.76 62.04 -17.34
N ALA A 161 5.89 61.36 -17.12
CA ALA A 161 5.89 59.98 -16.66
C ALA A 161 5.23 59.79 -15.28
N ALA A 162 5.42 60.74 -14.35
CA ALA A 162 4.76 60.75 -13.06
C ALA A 162 3.24 60.94 -13.17
N VAL A 163 2.79 61.83 -14.07
CA VAL A 163 1.37 62.07 -14.36
C VAL A 163 0.71 60.85 -15.02
N ASP A 164 1.36 60.21 -15.98
CA ASP A 164 0.87 58.99 -16.63
C ASP A 164 0.75 57.84 -15.62
N SER A 165 1.75 57.72 -14.73
CA SER A 165 1.71 56.74 -13.63
C SER A 165 0.57 57.01 -12.64
N ALA A 166 0.31 58.28 -12.31
CA ALA A 166 -0.81 58.67 -11.46
C ALA A 166 -2.17 58.37 -12.12
N HIS A 167 -2.33 58.62 -13.42
CA HIS A 167 -3.54 58.27 -14.17
C HIS A 167 -3.77 56.76 -14.20
N ALA A 168 -2.73 55.97 -14.45
CA ALA A 168 -2.82 54.52 -14.41
C ALA A 168 -3.27 54.01 -13.02
N GLN A 169 -2.74 54.60 -11.95
CA GLN A 169 -3.12 54.24 -10.58
C GLN A 169 -4.55 54.63 -10.23
N LEU A 170 -5.02 55.81 -10.67
CA LEU A 170 -6.43 56.19 -10.54
C LEU A 170 -7.35 55.15 -11.20
N GLY A 171 -6.97 54.70 -12.41
CA GLY A 171 -7.67 53.63 -13.13
C GLY A 171 -7.70 52.33 -12.33
N HIS A 172 -6.54 51.89 -11.79
CA HIS A 172 -6.45 50.70 -10.95
C HIS A 172 -7.29 50.82 -9.67
N MET A 173 -7.32 51.99 -9.01
CA MET A 173 -8.13 52.20 -7.81
C MET A 173 -9.63 52.15 -8.13
N ASN A 174 -10.06 52.68 -9.28
CA ASN A 174 -11.45 52.57 -9.73
C ASN A 174 -11.85 51.10 -9.95
N VAL A 175 -11.01 50.32 -10.64
CA VAL A 175 -11.24 48.87 -10.83
C VAL A 175 -11.25 48.13 -9.50
N ARG A 176 -10.32 48.45 -8.59
CA ARG A 176 -10.26 47.87 -7.25
C ARG A 176 -11.54 48.16 -6.46
N LEU A 177 -12.05 49.39 -6.52
CA LEU A 177 -13.29 49.77 -5.84
C LEU A 177 -14.47 48.93 -6.35
N LYS A 178 -14.63 48.82 -7.68
CA LYS A 178 -15.65 47.97 -8.31
C LYS A 178 -15.52 46.50 -7.89
N ASN A 179 -14.30 45.96 -7.85
CA ASN A 179 -14.05 44.59 -7.42
C ASN A 179 -14.40 44.39 -5.93
N VAL A 180 -14.08 45.37 -5.08
CA VAL A 180 -14.43 45.34 -3.65
C VAL A 180 -15.95 45.43 -3.46
N GLU A 181 -16.65 46.22 -4.26
CA GLU A 181 -18.12 46.27 -4.23
C GLU A 181 -18.74 44.92 -4.64
N LEU A 182 -18.23 44.28 -5.69
CA LEU A 182 -18.63 42.92 -6.06
C LEU A 182 -18.35 41.92 -4.93
N LEU A 183 -17.16 41.98 -4.32
CA LEU A 183 -16.77 41.11 -3.22
C LEU A 183 -17.64 41.33 -1.99
N LYS A 184 -17.98 42.57 -1.66
CA LYS A 184 -18.91 42.90 -0.56
C LYS A 184 -20.29 42.29 -0.80
N ARG A 185 -20.78 42.32 -2.04
CA ARG A 185 -22.11 41.80 -2.39
C ARG A 185 -22.16 40.27 -2.48
N TYR A 186 -21.16 39.64 -3.08
CA TYR A 186 -21.20 38.20 -3.41
C TYR A 186 -20.17 37.35 -2.68
N GLY A 187 -19.13 37.95 -2.10
CA GLY A 187 -18.00 37.24 -1.51
C GLY A 187 -18.42 36.30 -0.40
N SER A 188 -19.24 36.74 0.55
CA SER A 188 -19.70 35.90 1.66
C SER A 188 -20.42 34.63 1.19
N ASN A 189 -21.29 34.75 0.18
CA ASN A 189 -22.03 33.61 -0.37
C ASN A 189 -21.13 32.69 -1.21
N ALA A 190 -20.23 33.25 -2.03
CA ALA A 190 -19.27 32.46 -2.80
C ALA A 190 -18.33 31.66 -1.88
N TRP A 191 -17.84 32.27 -0.80
CA TRP A 191 -17.01 31.59 0.19
C TRP A 191 -17.78 30.48 0.89
N ARG A 192 -19.04 30.68 1.28
CA ARG A 192 -19.86 29.62 1.88
C ARG A 192 -20.08 28.45 0.93
N LEU A 193 -20.32 28.70 -0.35
CA LEU A 193 -20.45 27.65 -1.36
C LEU A 193 -19.14 26.88 -1.52
N SER A 194 -18.00 27.57 -1.58
CA SER A 194 -16.68 26.93 -1.65
C SER A 194 -16.42 26.06 -0.41
N ASN A 195 -16.78 26.51 0.79
CA ASN A 195 -16.65 25.71 2.01
C ASN A 195 -17.55 24.46 1.94
N PHE A 196 -18.79 24.60 1.49
CA PHE A 196 -19.70 23.46 1.30
C PHE A 196 -19.14 22.42 0.32
N GLN A 197 -18.57 22.88 -0.81
CA GLN A 197 -17.93 21.98 -1.77
C GLN A 197 -16.72 21.27 -1.16
N GLN A 198 -15.85 21.99 -0.46
CA GLN A 198 -14.70 21.41 0.22
C GLN A 198 -15.11 20.40 1.30
N GLU A 199 -16.15 20.69 2.07
CA GLU A 199 -16.70 19.73 3.04
C GLU A 199 -17.21 18.46 2.37
N GLN A 200 -17.86 18.58 1.21
CA GLN A 200 -18.31 17.43 0.45
C GLN A 200 -17.15 16.61 -0.11
N ASP A 201 -16.11 17.26 -0.64
CA ASP A 201 -14.91 16.60 -1.14
C ASP A 201 -14.17 15.85 -0.01
N ILE A 202 -14.07 16.46 1.18
CA ILE A 202 -13.49 15.81 2.36
C ILE A 202 -14.29 14.55 2.73
N ARG A 203 -15.63 14.62 2.72
CA ARG A 203 -16.49 13.47 3.02
C ARG A 203 -16.27 12.35 2.01
N LEU A 204 -16.29 12.65 0.72
CA LEU A 204 -16.08 11.69 -0.34
C LEU A 204 -14.70 11.01 -0.24
N LEU A 205 -13.65 11.79 -0.02
CA LEU A 205 -12.30 11.24 0.18
C LEU A 205 -12.20 10.39 1.44
N SER A 206 -12.87 10.78 2.53
CA SER A 206 -12.89 10.00 3.77
C SER A 206 -13.61 8.65 3.61
N GLU A 207 -14.69 8.62 2.85
CA GLU A 207 -15.44 7.40 2.54
C GLU A 207 -14.62 6.46 1.66
N GLN A 208 -13.97 6.99 0.61
CA GLN A 208 -13.08 6.21 -0.26
C GLN A 208 -11.90 5.63 0.53
N LEU A 209 -11.30 6.43 1.42
CA LEU A 209 -10.22 5.99 2.28
C LEU A 209 -10.67 4.88 3.24
N GLU A 210 -11.85 5.00 3.84
CA GLU A 210 -12.39 3.95 4.71
C GLU A 210 -12.72 2.67 3.94
N ALA A 211 -13.26 2.79 2.72
CA ALA A 211 -13.49 1.65 1.84
C ALA A 211 -12.18 0.89 1.56
N VAL A 212 -11.13 1.59 1.11
CA VAL A 212 -9.81 0.99 0.84
C VAL A 212 -9.19 0.38 2.09
N LYS A 213 -9.33 1.03 3.25
CA LYS A 213 -8.89 0.47 4.53
C LYS A 213 -9.62 -0.82 4.88
N SER A 214 -10.95 -0.85 4.71
CA SER A 214 -11.76 -2.04 4.99
C SER A 214 -11.37 -3.21 4.09
N GLU A 215 -11.13 -2.96 2.80
CA GLU A 215 -10.65 -3.96 1.84
C GLU A 215 -9.26 -4.48 2.24
N THR A 216 -8.34 -3.56 2.56
CA THR A 216 -6.99 -3.92 3.01
C THR A 216 -7.02 -4.77 4.30
N ASN A 217 -7.89 -4.41 5.24
CA ASN A 217 -8.06 -5.14 6.50
C ASN A 217 -8.64 -6.53 6.28
N GLU A 218 -9.61 -6.68 5.37
CA GLU A 218 -10.17 -7.99 5.04
C GLU A 218 -9.13 -8.88 4.34
N ILE A 219 -8.35 -8.33 3.41
CA ILE A 219 -7.22 -9.04 2.79
C ILE A 219 -6.21 -9.49 3.85
N ASN A 220 -5.83 -8.61 4.78
CA ASN A 220 -4.89 -8.95 5.85
C ASN A 220 -5.45 -10.01 6.79
N ARG A 221 -6.76 -9.97 7.09
CA ARG A 221 -7.44 -10.98 7.90
C ARG A 221 -7.45 -12.35 7.21
N LEU A 222 -7.75 -12.39 5.91
CA LEU A 222 -7.70 -13.62 5.12
C LEU A 222 -6.26 -14.18 5.08
N ARG A 223 -5.26 -13.33 4.81
CA ARG A 223 -3.84 -13.72 4.85
C ARG A 223 -3.43 -14.28 6.20
N GLN A 224 -3.84 -13.65 7.30
CA GLN A 224 -3.54 -14.13 8.64
C GLN A 224 -4.15 -15.51 8.89
N LYS A 225 -5.40 -15.74 8.49
CA LYS A 225 -6.06 -17.04 8.61
C LYS A 225 -5.30 -18.12 7.83
N ASP A 226 -5.00 -17.85 6.56
CA ASP A 226 -4.34 -18.83 5.69
C ASP A 226 -2.92 -19.16 6.19
N GLN A 227 -2.16 -18.16 6.62
CA GLN A 227 -0.81 -18.36 7.15
C GLN A 227 -0.80 -19.08 8.49
N THR A 228 -1.75 -18.79 9.39
CA THR A 228 -1.83 -19.49 10.68
C THR A 228 -2.28 -20.94 10.51
N GLU A 229 -3.18 -21.22 9.56
CA GLU A 229 -3.56 -22.58 9.19
C GLU A 229 -2.37 -23.34 8.58
N ALA A 230 -1.67 -22.76 7.61
CA ALA A 230 -0.48 -23.36 6.99
C ALA A 230 0.64 -23.61 8.02
N GLY A 231 0.94 -22.62 8.87
CA GLY A 231 1.93 -22.74 9.93
C GLY A 231 1.59 -23.85 10.94
N SER A 232 0.30 -24.00 11.31
CA SER A 232 -0.13 -25.10 12.17
C SER A 232 0.11 -26.48 11.53
N LYS A 233 -0.13 -26.61 10.22
CA LYS A 233 0.16 -27.84 9.47
C LYS A 233 1.66 -28.12 9.44
N LEU A 234 2.48 -27.10 9.18
CA LEU A 234 3.95 -27.23 9.21
C LEU A 234 4.44 -27.69 10.58
N ALA A 235 3.95 -27.10 11.68
CA ALA A 235 4.31 -27.51 13.03
C ALA A 235 3.93 -28.98 13.33
N THR A 236 2.78 -29.45 12.83
CA THR A 236 2.41 -30.88 12.97
C THR A 236 3.30 -31.80 12.16
N LEU A 237 3.70 -31.39 10.95
CA LEU A 237 4.60 -32.16 10.10
C LEU A 237 6.02 -32.21 10.69
N GLU A 238 6.51 -31.10 11.23
CA GLU A 238 7.79 -31.03 11.93
C GLU A 238 7.81 -31.94 13.16
N LYS A 239 6.75 -31.91 13.98
CA LYS A 239 6.60 -32.82 15.11
C LYS A 239 6.60 -34.29 14.66
N ARG A 240 5.84 -34.63 13.63
CA ARG A 240 5.82 -36.00 13.08
C ARG A 240 7.19 -36.40 12.53
N TRP A 241 7.90 -35.49 11.91
CA TRP A 241 9.24 -35.72 11.37
C TRP A 241 10.26 -35.98 12.49
N THR A 242 10.28 -35.16 13.54
CA THR A 242 11.15 -35.37 14.71
C THR A 242 10.82 -36.68 15.44
N GLU A 243 9.54 -37.02 15.58
CA GLU A 243 9.09 -38.32 16.12
C GLU A 243 9.56 -39.50 15.26
N LEU A 244 9.46 -39.40 13.93
CA LEU A 244 9.92 -40.44 13.00
C LEU A 244 11.44 -40.63 13.09
N ILE A 245 12.21 -39.55 13.16
CA ILE A 245 13.67 -39.62 13.35
C ILE A 245 14.00 -40.27 14.69
N SER A 246 13.35 -39.83 15.77
CA SER A 246 13.57 -40.39 17.11
C SER A 246 13.25 -41.89 17.14
N ARG A 247 12.12 -42.29 16.54
CA ARG A 247 11.72 -43.69 16.43
C ARG A 247 12.70 -44.50 15.57
N GLY A 248 13.16 -43.96 14.46
CA GLY A 248 14.19 -44.60 13.62
C GLY A 248 15.46 -44.87 14.41
N LEU A 249 15.96 -43.87 15.13
CA LEU A 249 17.14 -44.00 16.00
C LEU A 249 16.91 -45.03 17.12
N GLN A 250 15.74 -45.01 17.77
CA GLN A 250 15.40 -45.99 18.80
C GLN A 250 15.37 -47.43 18.25
N LEU A 251 14.86 -47.63 17.04
CA LEU A 251 14.85 -48.94 16.38
C LEU A 251 16.25 -49.40 16.01
N GLU A 252 17.12 -48.51 15.52
CA GLU A 252 18.53 -48.82 15.25
C GLU A 252 19.26 -49.25 16.53
N VAL A 253 19.07 -48.51 17.62
CA VAL A 253 19.64 -48.86 18.92
C VAL A 253 19.11 -50.22 19.40
N ALA A 254 17.81 -50.47 19.30
CA ALA A 254 17.20 -51.76 19.68
C ALA A 254 17.70 -52.93 18.82
N ASN A 255 17.93 -52.73 17.53
CA ASN A 255 18.52 -53.75 16.65
C ASN A 255 19.97 -54.06 17.07
N ILE A 256 20.76 -53.03 17.41
CA ILE A 256 22.14 -53.23 17.86
C ILE A 256 22.16 -54.00 19.18
N THR A 257 21.32 -53.66 20.15
CA THR A 257 21.28 -54.36 21.45
C THR A 257 20.80 -55.80 21.32
N THR A 258 19.73 -56.03 20.54
CA THR A 258 19.22 -57.39 20.30
C THR A 258 20.23 -58.25 19.53
N GLN A 259 20.94 -57.70 18.54
CA GLN A 259 22.02 -58.40 17.85
C GLN A 259 23.14 -58.79 18.82
N GLN A 260 23.56 -57.89 19.72
CA GLN A 260 24.54 -58.21 20.75
C GLN A 260 24.07 -59.30 21.71
N GLU A 261 22.79 -59.34 22.06
CA GLU A 261 22.21 -60.40 22.89
C GLU A 261 22.19 -61.74 22.17
N VAL A 262 21.81 -61.76 20.89
CA VAL A 262 21.85 -62.95 20.03
C VAL A 262 23.28 -63.49 19.93
N ASP A 263 24.27 -62.63 19.69
CA ASP A 263 25.67 -63.03 19.61
C ASP A 263 26.17 -63.62 20.95
N LYS A 264 25.77 -63.03 22.08
CA LYS A 264 26.07 -63.58 23.43
C LYS A 264 25.45 -64.96 23.62
N LEU A 265 24.20 -65.16 23.21
CA LEU A 265 23.51 -66.45 23.33
C LEU A 265 24.11 -67.51 22.39
N GLN A 266 24.43 -67.15 21.15
CA GLN A 266 25.13 -68.04 20.22
C GLN A 266 26.49 -68.47 20.76
N ASN A 267 27.26 -67.55 21.35
CA ASN A 267 28.53 -67.87 21.99
C ASN A 267 28.37 -68.81 23.19
N LYS A 268 27.33 -68.64 24.01
CA LYS A 268 27.00 -69.58 25.10
C LYS A 268 26.62 -70.97 24.56
N LYS A 269 25.79 -71.03 23.52
CA LYS A 269 25.40 -72.29 22.86
C LYS A 269 26.64 -73.03 22.34
N ARG A 270 27.52 -72.36 21.58
CA ARG A 270 28.77 -72.95 21.08
C ARG A 270 29.66 -73.49 22.21
N LYS A 271 29.76 -72.77 23.34
CA LYS A 271 30.52 -73.23 24.52
C LYS A 271 29.92 -74.49 25.13
N LEU A 272 28.59 -74.54 25.28
CA LEU A 272 27.90 -75.71 25.81
C LEU A 272 28.00 -76.92 24.86
N GLU A 273 27.85 -76.71 23.55
CA GLU A 273 28.06 -77.76 22.53
C GLU A 273 29.50 -78.30 22.57
N ALA A 274 30.49 -77.43 22.71
CA ALA A 274 31.88 -77.85 22.89
C ALA A 274 32.09 -78.66 24.18
N GLN A 275 31.44 -78.27 25.29
CA GLN A 275 31.49 -79.03 26.54
C GLN A 275 30.78 -80.39 26.43
N LEU A 276 29.67 -80.46 25.70
CA LEU A 276 28.95 -81.71 25.43
C LEU A 276 29.81 -82.67 24.59
N SER A 277 30.46 -82.15 23.54
CA SER A 277 31.39 -82.95 22.72
C SER A 277 32.67 -83.40 23.45
N GLN A 278 32.96 -82.84 24.63
CA GLN A 278 34.06 -83.29 25.50
C GLN A 278 33.61 -84.35 26.52
N LEU A 279 32.29 -84.55 26.67
CA LEU A 279 31.70 -85.52 27.60
C LEU A 279 31.28 -86.83 26.91
N ASP A 280 31.15 -86.82 25.59
CA ASP A 280 31.04 -88.01 24.72
C ASP A 280 32.43 -88.51 24.28
#